data_AF-A0A5N6TTI1-F1
#
_entry.id   AF-A0A5N6TTI1-F1
#
_cell.length_a   1.000
_cell.length_b   1.000
_cell.length_c   1.000
_cell.angle_alpha   90.00
_cell.angle_beta   90.00
_cell.angle_gamma   90.00
#
_symmetry.space_group_name_H-M   'P 1'
#
loop_
_entity.id
_entity.type
_entity.pdbx_description
1 polymer ?
#
loop_
_entity_poly.entity_id
_entity_poly.type
_entity_poly.pdbx_seq_one_letter_code
_entity_poly.pdbx_strand_id
1 'polypeptide(L)'
;MYFSKLLLGFFSLFVSTPTHAGDFSYNEPSTAWANLPAGSSIPVERVRLSFSPDEVLQMQDSLKHARHSYLNSGDRDQNDWISRASDSWSEITVPNLETDLNRHPQFNASLAVDGQSSNIHFMALFSQEPAAIPIVLLHGWPGNVAEFSDLFDIFRSRYSPADCPFHLIVPSLPGYTFSSGNPILDRADLVRVTRTIDRFLADIGLDNGYIAHGGDIGSYIARMLGSYSSNCKGGLFPDGTCSLRDC
;
A
#
# COMPACT_ATOMS: atom_id res chain seq x y z
N MET A 1 -32.44 -10.49 -7.57
CA MET A 1 -32.58 -9.98 -6.19
C MET A 1 -31.18 -9.62 -5.71
N TYR A 2 -30.73 -8.42 -6.12
CA TYR A 2 -29.48 -7.79 -5.73
C TYR A 2 -29.64 -7.27 -4.30
N PHE A 3 -28.69 -7.53 -3.40
CA PHE A 3 -28.11 -6.60 -2.41
C PHE A 3 -27.30 -7.36 -1.35
N SER A 4 -26.19 -6.74 -0.93
CA SER A 4 -25.43 -6.98 0.30
C SER A 4 -24.41 -8.13 0.31
N LYS A 5 -23.30 -7.92 -0.39
CA LYS A 5 -21.96 -8.37 0.04
C LYS A 5 -21.16 -7.12 0.36
N LEU A 6 -21.04 -6.79 1.64
CA LEU A 6 -20.24 -5.69 2.14
C LEU A 6 -19.75 -6.09 3.53
N LEU A 7 -18.50 -5.73 3.81
CA LEU A 7 -17.79 -5.76 5.09
C LEU A 7 -16.95 -7.00 5.49
N LEU A 8 -15.67 -6.67 5.68
CA LEU A 8 -14.71 -7.10 6.71
C LEU A 8 -13.76 -8.26 6.37
N GLY A 9 -12.66 -7.89 5.71
CA GLY A 9 -11.36 -8.50 5.97
C GLY A 9 -10.80 -7.91 7.27
N PHE A 10 -10.76 -8.71 8.32
CA PHE A 10 -10.06 -8.40 9.56
C PHE A 10 -8.76 -9.21 9.59
N PHE A 11 -7.62 -8.51 9.69
CA PHE A 11 -6.37 -9.12 10.12
C PHE A 11 -5.97 -8.63 11.50
N SER A 12 -5.28 -9.54 12.18
CA SER A 12 -4.92 -9.55 13.60
C SER A 12 -4.19 -8.29 14.07
N LEU A 13 -4.86 -7.48 14.90
CA LEU A 13 -4.20 -6.64 15.89
C LEU A 13 -4.02 -7.47 17.15
N PHE A 14 -2.88 -8.17 17.26
CA PHE A 14 -2.35 -8.48 18.58
C PHE A 14 -1.94 -7.15 19.22
N VAL A 15 -2.83 -6.59 20.04
CA VAL A 15 -2.45 -5.57 21.02
C VAL A 15 -1.63 -6.28 22.10
N SER A 16 -0.36 -6.53 21.80
CA SER A 16 0.65 -6.58 22.84
C SER A 16 0.97 -5.13 23.14
N THR A 17 0.54 -4.64 24.31
CA THR A 17 0.90 -3.31 24.80
C THR A 17 2.41 -3.11 24.65
N PRO A 18 2.89 -2.15 23.84
CA PRO A 18 4.29 -1.78 23.84
C PRO A 18 4.53 -0.96 25.11
N THR A 19 5.05 -1.61 26.15
CA THR A 19 5.79 -0.89 27.18
C THR A 19 7.04 -0.33 26.53
N HIS A 20 7.06 1.00 26.32
CA HIS A 20 8.01 1.85 25.59
C HIS A 20 7.50 2.29 24.21
N ALA A 21 6.61 3.28 24.23
CA ALA A 21 6.60 4.31 23.20
C ALA A 21 7.96 5.02 23.26
N GLY A 22 8.90 4.63 22.39
CA GLY A 22 10.00 5.51 22.04
C GLY A 22 9.40 6.73 21.35
N ASP A 23 9.78 7.92 21.80
CA ASP A 23 9.43 9.20 21.16
C ASP A 23 9.98 9.23 19.72
N PHE A 24 9.26 8.66 18.77
CA PHE A 24 9.46 8.94 17.36
C PHE A 24 8.75 10.25 17.06
N SER A 25 9.50 11.35 17.22
CA SER A 25 9.12 12.63 16.64
C SER A 25 9.13 12.49 15.11
N TYR A 26 7.96 12.30 14.52
CA TYR A 26 7.79 12.36 13.08
C TYR A 26 7.94 13.81 12.64
N ASN A 27 9.19 14.25 12.46
CA ASN A 27 9.49 15.42 11.64
C ASN A 27 8.75 15.26 10.30
N GLU A 28 8.11 16.33 9.83
CA GLU A 28 7.43 16.45 8.51
C GLU A 28 7.99 15.44 7.49
N PRO A 29 7.15 14.63 6.80
CA PRO A 29 7.61 13.56 5.92
C PRO A 29 8.73 14.09 5.04
N SER A 30 9.96 13.64 5.32
CA SER A 30 11.12 14.43 4.93
C SER A 30 11.09 14.60 3.43
N THR A 31 11.01 15.85 2.97
CA THR A 31 11.08 16.22 1.56
C THR A 31 12.27 15.55 0.85
N ALA A 32 13.31 15.21 1.62
CA ALA A 32 14.51 14.55 1.16
C ALA A 32 14.30 13.17 0.48
N TRP A 33 13.27 12.40 0.88
CA TRP A 33 12.90 11.11 0.24
C TRP A 33 11.89 11.26 -0.90
N ALA A 34 11.39 12.48 -1.13
CA ALA A 34 10.29 12.73 -2.06
C ALA A 34 10.76 13.15 -3.46
N ASN A 35 12.07 13.16 -3.71
CA ASN A 35 12.64 13.55 -5.00
C ASN A 35 12.46 12.41 -6.00
N LEU A 36 11.65 12.64 -7.03
CA LEU A 36 11.43 11.65 -8.08
C LEU A 36 12.73 11.33 -8.84
N PRO A 37 12.93 10.08 -9.29
CA PRO A 37 14.01 9.74 -10.18
C PRO A 37 13.97 10.60 -11.45
N ALA A 38 15.13 10.90 -12.01
CA ALA A 38 15.20 11.56 -13.30
C ALA A 38 14.57 10.65 -14.37
N GLY A 39 13.73 11.22 -15.25
CA GLY A 39 13.19 10.48 -16.40
C GLY A 39 11.71 10.10 -16.33
N SER A 40 10.93 10.61 -15.37
CA SER A 40 9.46 10.47 -15.41
C SER A 40 8.90 11.06 -16.71
N SER A 41 8.20 10.23 -17.47
CA SER A 41 7.51 10.59 -18.72
C SER A 41 6.06 11.01 -18.49
N ILE A 42 5.52 10.76 -17.29
CA ILE A 42 4.17 11.16 -16.87
C ILE A 42 4.20 12.17 -15.72
N PRO A 43 3.13 12.97 -15.54
CA PRO A 43 2.97 13.80 -14.36
C PRO A 43 2.86 12.95 -13.09
N VAL A 44 3.67 13.28 -12.10
CA VAL A 44 3.62 12.69 -10.76
C VAL A 44 3.50 13.81 -9.75
N GLU A 45 2.42 13.78 -8.98
CA GLU A 45 2.09 14.83 -8.02
C GLU A 45 2.25 14.31 -6.60
N ARG A 46 2.85 15.12 -5.73
CA ARG A 46 2.93 14.80 -4.31
C ARG A 46 1.55 14.96 -3.68
N VAL A 47 1.14 13.95 -2.91
CA VAL A 47 -0.16 13.92 -2.25
C VAL A 47 0.03 13.91 -0.75
N ARG A 48 -0.86 14.64 -0.07
CA ARG A 48 -1.11 14.50 1.36
C ARG A 48 -2.57 14.13 1.50
N LEU A 49 -2.83 12.99 2.13
CA LEU A 49 -4.19 12.51 2.37
C LEU A 49 -4.87 13.45 3.37
N SER A 50 -6.08 13.88 3.04
CA SER A 50 -6.94 14.62 3.95
C SER A 50 -8.32 14.01 3.98
N PHE A 51 -8.93 13.98 5.16
CA PHE A 51 -10.23 13.34 5.37
C PHE A 51 -11.27 14.35 5.82
N SER A 52 -12.51 14.17 5.35
CA SER A 52 -13.62 15.00 5.83
C SER A 52 -13.94 14.67 7.29
N PRO A 53 -14.00 15.66 8.19
CA PRO A 53 -14.49 15.44 9.55
C PRO A 53 -15.88 14.79 9.57
N ASP A 54 -16.75 15.15 8.62
CA ASP A 54 -18.11 14.61 8.54
C ASP A 54 -18.12 13.11 8.20
N GLU A 55 -17.19 12.64 7.36
CA GLU A 55 -17.07 11.21 7.01
C GLU A 55 -16.58 10.40 8.21
N VAL A 56 -15.62 10.93 8.97
CA VAL A 56 -15.15 10.28 10.21
C VAL A 56 -16.26 10.26 11.26
N LEU A 57 -17.02 11.35 11.41
CA LEU A 57 -18.18 11.40 12.29
C LEU A 57 -19.26 10.40 11.87
N GLN A 58 -19.54 10.29 10.56
CA GLN A 58 -20.49 9.32 10.03
C GLN A 58 -20.04 7.88 10.31
N MET A 59 -18.74 7.57 10.17
CA MET A 59 -18.19 6.27 10.54
C MET A 59 -18.39 5.99 12.05
N GLN A 60 -18.03 6.95 12.91
CA GLN A 60 -18.20 6.82 14.36
C GLN A 60 -19.67 6.62 14.74
N ASP A 61 -20.59 7.34 14.10
CA ASP A 61 -22.03 7.19 14.31
C ASP A 61 -22.53 5.82 13.84
N SER A 62 -22.03 5.34 12.70
CA SER A 62 -22.35 4.00 12.18
C SER A 62 -21.89 2.89 13.13
N LEU A 63 -20.71 3.04 13.76
CA LEU A 63 -20.19 2.09 14.75
C LEU A 63 -21.03 2.07 16.03
N LYS A 64 -21.49 3.22 16.52
CA LYS A 64 -22.38 3.31 17.69
C LYS A 64 -23.73 2.62 17.46
N HIS A 65 -24.22 2.65 16.23
CA HIS A 65 -25.49 2.03 15.85
C HIS A 65 -25.34 0.61 15.29
N ALA A 66 -24.10 0.12 15.15
CA ALA A 66 -23.83 -1.23 14.69
C ALA A 66 -24.36 -2.23 15.73
N ARG A 67 -25.24 -3.13 15.29
CA ARG A 67 -25.71 -4.21 16.15
C ARG A 67 -24.71 -5.35 16.10
N HIS A 68 -24.09 -5.66 17.23
CA HIS A 68 -23.33 -6.89 17.37
C HIS A 68 -24.30 -8.06 17.37
N SER A 69 -24.25 -8.85 16.30
CA SER A 69 -24.96 -10.12 16.29
C SER A 69 -24.21 -11.03 17.26
N TYR A 70 -24.82 -11.34 18.41
CA TYR A 70 -24.33 -12.42 19.24
C TYR A 70 -24.41 -13.68 18.39
N LEU A 71 -23.28 -14.08 17.82
CA LEU A 71 -23.20 -15.33 17.09
C LEU A 71 -23.59 -16.41 18.11
N ASN A 72 -24.58 -17.24 17.78
CA ASN A 72 -25.00 -18.37 18.62
C ASN A 72 -23.89 -19.45 18.76
N SER A 73 -22.69 -19.21 18.23
CA SER A 73 -21.48 -19.93 18.58
C SER A 73 -20.99 -19.40 19.92
N GLY A 74 -20.93 -20.24 20.96
CA GLY A 74 -20.54 -19.89 22.33
C GLY A 74 -19.11 -19.38 22.54
N ASP A 75 -18.56 -18.64 21.58
CA ASP A 75 -17.25 -18.01 21.60
C ASP A 75 -17.39 -16.58 22.13
N ARG A 76 -17.34 -16.45 23.46
CA ARG A 76 -17.35 -15.15 24.15
C ARG A 76 -16.17 -14.27 23.74
N ASP A 77 -15.03 -14.89 23.43
CA ASP A 77 -13.80 -14.18 23.11
C ASP A 77 -13.92 -13.43 21.77
N GLN A 78 -14.63 -14.01 20.80
CA GLN A 78 -14.91 -13.34 19.53
C GLN A 78 -15.81 -12.11 19.71
N ASN A 79 -16.88 -12.23 20.50
CA ASN A 79 -17.79 -11.11 20.75
C ASN A 79 -17.09 -9.98 21.51
N ASP A 80 -16.32 -10.32 22.55
CA ASP A 80 -15.53 -9.36 23.31
C ASP A 80 -14.48 -8.66 22.45
N TRP A 81 -13.87 -9.38 21.49
CA TRP A 81 -12.95 -8.78 20.54
C TRP A 81 -13.66 -7.81 19.59
N ILE A 82 -14.81 -8.18 19.01
CA ILE A 82 -15.58 -7.30 18.11
C ILE A 82 -16.00 -6.01 18.84
N SER A 83 -16.48 -6.13 20.07
CA SER A 83 -16.86 -4.96 20.88
C SER A 83 -15.67 -4.05 21.13
N ARG A 84 -14.53 -4.58 21.59
CA ARG A 84 -13.31 -3.77 21.80
C ARG A 84 -12.79 -3.13 20.51
N ALA A 85 -12.88 -3.83 19.38
CA ALA A 85 -12.49 -3.28 18.08
C ALA A 85 -13.41 -2.11 17.67
N SER A 86 -14.71 -2.25 17.87
CA SER A 86 -15.70 -1.20 17.60
C SER A 86 -15.48 0.03 18.48
N ASP A 87 -15.22 -0.18 19.77
CA ASP A 87 -14.91 0.90 20.72
C ASP A 87 -13.65 1.64 20.27
N SER A 88 -12.58 0.91 19.97
CA SER A 88 -11.30 1.50 19.52
C SER A 88 -11.45 2.28 18.21
N TRP A 89 -12.25 1.79 17.25
CA TRP A 89 -12.50 2.52 16.01
C TRP A 89 -13.31 3.80 16.21
N SER A 90 -14.17 3.84 17.22
CA SER A 90 -14.95 5.04 17.54
C SER A 90 -14.09 6.20 18.08
N GLU A 91 -12.86 5.90 18.52
CA GLU A 91 -11.90 6.88 19.03
C GLU A 91 -10.99 7.47 17.93
N ILE A 92 -11.07 6.96 16.68
CA ILE A 92 -10.28 7.49 15.56
C ILE A 92 -10.71 8.93 15.28
N THR A 93 -9.72 9.83 15.25
CA THR A 93 -9.91 11.24 14.90
C THR A 93 -9.19 11.56 13.60
N VAL A 94 -9.66 12.59 12.87
CA VAL A 94 -9.01 13.05 11.63
C VAL A 94 -7.51 13.36 11.84
N PRO A 95 -7.09 14.11 12.88
CA PRO A 95 -5.67 14.42 13.06
C PRO A 95 -4.80 13.18 13.27
N ASN A 96 -5.26 12.19 14.04
CA ASN A 96 -4.51 10.96 14.26
C ASN A 96 -4.42 10.15 12.95
N LEU A 97 -5.54 10.00 12.24
CA LEU A 97 -5.59 9.28 10.96
C LEU A 97 -4.67 9.91 9.91
N GLU A 98 -4.73 11.23 9.75
CA GLU A 98 -3.88 11.96 8.80
C GLU A 98 -2.41 11.92 9.22
N THR A 99 -2.11 11.97 10.52
CA THR A 99 -0.74 11.84 11.02
C THR A 99 -0.19 10.47 10.65
N ASP A 100 -0.94 9.40 10.93
CA ASP A 100 -0.49 8.02 10.71
C ASP A 100 -0.33 7.67 9.23
N LEU A 101 -1.28 8.10 8.38
CA LEU A 101 -1.26 7.78 6.96
C LEU A 101 -0.31 8.67 6.14
N ASN A 102 0.00 9.88 6.61
CA ASN A 102 0.94 10.79 5.92
C ASN A 102 2.38 10.72 6.45
N ARG A 103 2.73 9.70 7.24
CA ARG A 103 4.10 9.52 7.78
C ARG A 103 5.17 9.41 6.69
N HIS A 104 4.80 8.92 5.51
CA HIS A 104 5.69 8.69 4.38
C HIS A 104 5.31 9.51 3.13
N PRO A 105 6.26 9.80 2.23
CA PRO A 105 5.96 10.45 0.96
C PRO A 105 4.96 9.62 0.12
N GLN A 106 3.92 10.29 -0.34
CA GLN A 106 2.85 9.73 -1.17
C GLN A 106 2.69 10.55 -2.44
N PHE A 107 2.26 9.88 -3.50
CA PHE A 107 2.17 10.44 -4.83
C PHE A 107 1.00 9.87 -5.61
N ASN A 108 0.54 10.63 -6.61
CA ASN A 108 -0.38 10.15 -7.63
C ASN A 108 0.26 10.29 -9.01
N ALA A 109 0.13 9.24 -9.82
CA ALA A 109 0.56 9.21 -11.21
C ALA A 109 -0.62 8.83 -12.12
N SER A 110 -0.87 9.63 -13.15
CA SER A 110 -1.96 9.35 -14.10
C SER A 110 -1.40 8.77 -15.38
N LEU A 111 -1.93 7.60 -15.79
CA LEU A 111 -1.54 6.92 -17.01
C LEU A 111 -2.72 6.24 -17.69
N ALA A 112 -2.56 5.89 -18.96
CA ALA A 112 -3.53 5.12 -19.72
C ALA A 112 -2.89 3.87 -20.32
N VAL A 113 -3.48 2.71 -20.08
CA VAL A 113 -3.01 1.41 -20.57
C VAL A 113 -4.20 0.66 -21.17
N ASP A 114 -4.02 0.09 -22.36
CA ASP A 114 -5.06 -0.67 -23.08
C ASP A 114 -6.39 0.12 -23.22
N GLY A 115 -6.31 1.45 -23.39
CA GLY A 115 -7.46 2.35 -23.51
C GLY A 115 -8.17 2.68 -22.19
N GLN A 116 -7.63 2.25 -21.05
CA GLN A 116 -8.17 2.55 -19.71
C GLN A 116 -7.26 3.53 -18.98
N SER A 117 -7.82 4.67 -18.57
CA SER A 117 -7.12 5.63 -17.70
C SER A 117 -7.17 5.16 -16.25
N SER A 118 -6.06 5.30 -15.54
CA SER A 118 -5.94 5.03 -14.11
C SER A 118 -5.10 6.12 -13.44
N ASN A 119 -5.47 6.46 -12.22
CA ASN A 119 -4.66 7.25 -11.32
C ASN A 119 -4.11 6.30 -10.27
N ILE A 120 -2.80 6.13 -10.26
CA ILE A 120 -2.11 5.22 -9.36
C ILE A 120 -1.57 6.04 -8.19
N HIS A 121 -2.15 5.81 -7.03
CA HIS A 121 -1.58 6.22 -5.76
C HIS A 121 -0.41 5.31 -5.42
N PHE A 122 0.66 5.87 -4.87
CA PHE A 122 1.76 5.08 -4.33
C PHE A 122 2.49 5.81 -3.20
N MET A 123 3.01 5.03 -2.25
CA MET A 123 4.03 5.49 -1.30
C MET A 123 5.41 5.21 -1.90
N ALA A 124 6.37 6.11 -1.67
CA ALA A 124 7.74 5.85 -2.09
C ALA A 124 8.81 6.47 -1.17
N LEU A 125 9.95 5.78 -1.09
CA LEU A 125 11.21 6.33 -0.62
C LEU A 125 12.18 6.32 -1.80
N PHE A 126 12.47 7.49 -2.35
CA PHE A 126 13.45 7.62 -3.43
C PHE A 126 14.83 7.95 -2.87
N SER A 127 15.78 7.06 -3.13
CA SER A 127 17.19 7.33 -2.94
C SER A 127 17.72 8.40 -3.91
N GLN A 128 18.81 9.05 -3.54
CA GLN A 128 19.63 9.93 -4.36
C GLN A 128 20.92 9.23 -4.83
N GLU A 129 21.16 8.00 -4.38
CA GLU A 129 22.25 7.16 -4.89
C GLU A 129 21.97 6.81 -6.36
N PRO A 130 22.83 7.20 -7.32
CA PRO A 130 22.60 6.95 -8.75
C PRO A 130 22.48 5.48 -9.13
N ALA A 131 23.08 4.58 -8.34
CA ALA A 131 23.01 3.14 -8.55
C ALA A 131 21.90 2.44 -7.73
N ALA A 132 21.00 3.20 -7.10
CA ALA A 132 19.94 2.63 -6.27
C ALA A 132 19.02 1.70 -7.07
N ILE A 133 18.79 0.50 -6.52
CA ILE A 133 17.99 -0.52 -7.17
C ILE A 133 16.51 -0.26 -6.88
N PRO A 134 15.65 -0.13 -7.90
CA PRO A 134 14.22 0.01 -7.68
C PRO A 134 13.58 -1.31 -7.22
N ILE A 135 12.82 -1.26 -6.13
CA ILE A 135 12.02 -2.37 -5.62
C ILE A 135 10.55 -1.94 -5.57
N VAL A 136 9.71 -2.65 -6.33
CA VAL A 136 8.26 -2.52 -6.23
C VAL A 136 7.72 -3.53 -5.22
N LEU A 137 6.93 -3.05 -4.26
CA LEU A 137 6.35 -3.80 -3.16
C LEU A 137 4.83 -3.86 -3.36
N LEU A 138 4.31 -5.06 -3.63
CA LEU A 138 2.93 -5.29 -4.06
C LEU A 138 2.13 -5.93 -2.92
N HIS A 139 1.15 -5.18 -2.42
CA HIS A 139 0.18 -5.67 -1.42
C HIS A 139 -0.85 -6.63 -2.06
N GLY A 140 -1.73 -7.20 -1.23
CA GLY A 140 -2.86 -8.00 -1.69
C GLY A 140 -4.18 -7.63 -1.03
N TRP A 141 -5.08 -8.60 -0.89
CA TRP A 141 -6.37 -8.49 -0.23
C TRP A 141 -6.37 -9.32 1.06
N PRO A 142 -6.93 -8.82 2.19
CA PRO A 142 -7.67 -7.56 2.38
C PRO A 142 -6.77 -6.34 2.65
N GLY A 143 -5.51 -6.43 2.25
CA GLY A 143 -4.46 -5.48 2.52
C GLY A 143 -4.46 -4.20 1.68
N ASN A 144 -3.47 -3.35 1.92
CA ASN A 144 -3.18 -2.11 1.20
C ASN A 144 -1.74 -1.62 1.44
N VAL A 145 -1.38 -0.49 0.83
CA VAL A 145 -0.04 0.12 0.92
C VAL A 145 0.48 0.34 2.34
N ALA A 146 -0.41 0.56 3.31
CA ALA A 146 -0.03 0.81 4.70
C ALA A 146 0.70 -0.37 5.36
N GLU A 147 0.55 -1.60 4.83
CA GLU A 147 1.31 -2.78 5.26
C GLU A 147 2.83 -2.60 5.21
N PHE A 148 3.30 -1.69 4.35
CA PHE A 148 4.73 -1.43 4.15
C PHE A 148 5.25 -0.21 4.94
N SER A 149 4.43 0.43 5.78
CA SER A 149 4.83 1.62 6.54
C SER A 149 5.98 1.32 7.50
N ASP A 150 5.89 0.22 8.25
CA ASP A 150 6.94 -0.16 9.20
C ASP A 150 8.27 -0.50 8.48
N LEU A 151 8.18 -1.06 7.27
CA LEU A 151 9.37 -1.28 6.43
C LEU A 151 10.01 0.05 6.04
N PHE A 152 9.21 1.05 5.67
CA PHE A 152 9.72 2.38 5.35
C PHE A 152 10.36 3.05 6.57
N ASP A 153 9.78 2.91 7.76
CA ASP A 153 10.36 3.40 9.01
C ASP A 153 11.72 2.73 9.29
N ILE A 154 11.83 1.41 9.11
CA ILE A 154 13.10 0.69 9.24
C ILE A 154 14.14 1.24 8.27
N PHE A 155 13.80 1.46 7.00
CA PHE A 155 14.75 2.00 6.02
C PHE A 155 15.19 3.42 6.36
N ARG A 156 14.25 4.30 6.73
CA ARG A 156 14.55 5.68 7.14
C ARG A 156 15.40 5.76 8.42
N SER A 157 15.31 4.75 9.29
CA SER A 157 16.14 4.68 10.50
C SER A 157 17.58 4.22 10.23
N ARG A 158 17.82 3.53 9.10
CA ARG A 158 19.11 2.92 8.76
C ARG A 158 19.89 3.67 7.68
N TYR A 159 19.17 4.32 6.77
CA TYR A 159 19.74 5.00 5.62
C TYR A 159 19.25 6.44 5.58
N SER A 160 20.08 7.31 5.00
CA SER A 160 19.67 8.60 4.48
C SER A 160 19.25 8.45 3.00
N PRO A 161 18.60 9.46 2.41
CA PRO A 161 18.36 9.46 0.97
C PRO A 161 19.65 9.35 0.15
N ALA A 162 20.79 9.84 0.65
CA ALA A 162 22.04 9.90 -0.11
C ALA A 162 22.77 8.56 -0.24
N ASP A 163 22.53 7.62 0.68
CA ASP A 163 23.27 6.35 0.77
C ASP A 163 22.36 5.10 0.75
N CYS A 164 21.05 5.30 0.58
CA CYS A 164 20.12 4.19 0.48
C CYS A 164 20.36 3.43 -0.84
N PRO A 165 20.65 2.12 -0.80
CA PRO A 165 20.91 1.36 -2.02
C PRO A 165 19.65 1.04 -2.83
N PHE A 166 18.47 1.52 -2.40
CA PHE A 166 17.20 1.15 -2.99
C PHE A 166 16.27 2.35 -3.17
N HIS A 167 15.51 2.35 -4.27
CA HIS A 167 14.23 3.06 -4.31
C HIS A 167 13.15 2.06 -3.88
N LEU A 168 12.30 2.44 -2.92
CA LEU A 168 11.16 1.62 -2.50
C LEU A 168 9.88 2.24 -3.02
N ILE A 169 9.09 1.47 -3.76
CA ILE A 169 7.84 1.92 -4.38
C ILE A 169 6.73 0.97 -3.98
N VAL A 170 5.66 1.48 -3.38
CA VAL A 170 4.51 0.72 -2.90
C VAL A 170 3.26 1.28 -3.58
N PRO A 171 2.87 0.79 -4.76
CA PRO A 171 1.66 1.23 -5.42
C PRO A 171 0.42 0.65 -4.75
N SER A 172 -0.60 1.48 -4.59
CA SER A 172 -1.98 1.01 -4.43
C SER A 172 -2.39 0.36 -5.74
N LEU A 173 -2.69 -0.94 -5.72
CA LEU A 173 -3.13 -1.65 -6.92
C LEU A 173 -4.39 -0.97 -7.52
N PRO A 174 -4.59 -0.98 -8.85
CA PRO A 174 -5.80 -0.42 -9.47
C PRO A 174 -7.08 -0.95 -8.80
N GLY A 175 -7.98 -0.04 -8.44
CA GLY A 175 -9.20 -0.37 -7.69
C GLY A 175 -9.02 -0.55 -6.17
N TYR A 176 -7.83 -0.30 -5.61
CA TYR A 176 -7.58 -0.32 -4.17
C TYR A 176 -7.35 1.08 -3.61
N THR A 177 -7.99 1.37 -2.48
CA THR A 177 -7.75 2.59 -1.66
C THR A 177 -7.85 3.88 -2.48
N PHE A 178 -6.73 4.57 -2.68
CA PHE A 178 -6.62 5.86 -3.34
C PHE A 178 -6.31 5.76 -4.84
N SER A 179 -6.05 4.55 -5.36
CA SER A 179 -5.91 4.32 -6.79
C SER A 179 -7.27 4.16 -7.45
N SER A 180 -7.48 4.83 -8.58
CA SER A 180 -8.64 4.59 -9.43
C SER A 180 -8.46 3.33 -10.28
N GLY A 181 -9.51 2.96 -11.01
CA GLY A 181 -9.52 1.78 -11.88
C GLY A 181 -10.44 0.67 -11.36
N ASN A 182 -10.46 -0.44 -12.09
CA ASN A 182 -11.36 -1.56 -11.82
C ASN A 182 -10.75 -2.54 -10.81
N PRO A 183 -11.55 -3.11 -9.89
CA PRO A 183 -11.09 -4.12 -8.96
C PRO A 183 -10.61 -5.38 -9.69
N ILE A 184 -9.81 -6.18 -8.99
CA ILE A 184 -9.33 -7.48 -9.50
C ILE A 184 -10.34 -8.55 -9.08
N LEU A 185 -11.14 -9.03 -10.03
CA LEU A 185 -12.16 -10.05 -9.78
C LEU A 185 -11.78 -11.40 -10.39
N ASP A 186 -10.99 -11.38 -11.46
CA ASP A 186 -10.56 -12.58 -12.15
C ASP A 186 -9.12 -12.51 -12.68
N ARG A 187 -8.74 -13.54 -13.45
CA ARG A 187 -7.40 -13.65 -14.04
C ARG A 187 -7.15 -12.62 -15.15
N ALA A 188 -8.17 -12.21 -15.90
CA ALA A 188 -8.01 -11.19 -16.93
C ALA A 188 -7.70 -9.83 -16.29
N ASP A 189 -8.33 -9.54 -15.16
CA ASP A 189 -8.02 -8.35 -14.36
C ASP A 189 -6.59 -8.36 -13.83
N LEU A 190 -6.11 -9.51 -13.33
CA LEU A 190 -4.72 -9.68 -12.89
C LEU A 190 -3.71 -9.34 -14.00
N VAL A 191 -3.96 -9.80 -15.23
CA VAL A 191 -3.09 -9.50 -16.39
C VAL A 191 -3.10 -8.01 -16.71
N ARG A 192 -4.29 -7.39 -16.72
CA ARG A 192 -4.42 -5.95 -16.95
C ARG A 192 -3.67 -5.14 -15.90
N VAL A 193 -3.91 -5.42 -14.62
CA VAL A 193 -3.23 -4.75 -13.51
C VAL A 193 -1.72 -4.92 -13.61
N THR A 194 -1.23 -6.12 -13.95
CA THR A 194 0.20 -6.35 -14.16
C THR A 194 0.79 -5.42 -15.22
N ARG A 195 0.12 -5.27 -16.37
CA ARG A 195 0.55 -4.34 -17.42
C ARG A 195 0.49 -2.89 -16.97
N THR A 196 -0.55 -2.51 -16.23
CA THR A 196 -0.68 -1.16 -15.67
C THR A 196 0.47 -0.85 -14.70
N ILE A 197 0.82 -1.77 -13.81
CA ILE A 197 1.93 -1.59 -12.86
C ILE A 197 3.28 -1.54 -13.58
N ASP A 198 3.54 -2.43 -14.54
CA ASP A 198 4.78 -2.41 -15.32
C ASP A 198 4.94 -1.08 -16.07
N ARG A 199 3.87 -0.63 -16.73
CA ARG A 199 3.85 0.64 -17.46
C ARG A 199 4.02 1.83 -16.53
N PHE A 200 3.35 1.82 -15.38
CA PHE A 200 3.50 2.84 -14.34
C PHE A 200 4.96 2.97 -13.89
N LEU A 201 5.62 1.86 -13.56
CA LEU A 201 7.02 1.87 -13.14
C LEU A 201 7.94 2.42 -14.24
N ALA A 202 7.74 2.00 -15.48
CA ALA A 202 8.48 2.53 -16.62
C ALA A 202 8.27 4.05 -16.80
N ASP A 203 7.01 4.50 -16.75
CA ASP A 203 6.65 5.89 -16.98
C ASP A 203 7.10 6.83 -15.84
N ILE A 204 7.32 6.35 -14.61
CA ILE A 204 7.94 7.14 -13.54
C ILE A 204 9.49 7.12 -13.57
N GLY A 205 10.09 6.56 -14.62
CA GLY A 205 11.55 6.55 -14.85
C GLY A 205 12.27 5.31 -14.31
N LEU A 206 11.56 4.21 -14.04
CA LEU A 206 12.15 2.95 -13.55
C LEU A 206 12.14 1.84 -14.62
N ASP A 207 12.27 2.22 -15.88
CA ASP A 207 12.27 1.32 -17.05
C ASP A 207 13.59 0.55 -17.21
N ASN A 208 14.69 1.03 -16.63
CA ASN A 208 16.02 0.41 -16.74
C ASN A 208 16.24 -0.83 -15.86
N GLY A 209 15.24 -1.25 -15.10
CA GLY A 209 15.31 -2.46 -14.28
C GLY A 209 14.73 -2.26 -12.89
N TYR A 210 13.88 -3.18 -12.45
CA TYR A 210 13.37 -3.22 -11.09
C TYR A 210 13.24 -4.66 -10.58
N ILE A 211 13.17 -4.80 -9.25
CA ILE A 211 12.83 -6.06 -8.57
C ILE A 211 11.39 -5.96 -8.08
N ALA A 212 10.61 -7.01 -8.29
CA ALA A 212 9.24 -7.11 -7.77
C ALA A 212 9.19 -7.99 -6.52
N HIS A 213 8.57 -7.50 -5.47
CA HIS A 213 8.23 -8.28 -4.29
C HIS A 213 6.73 -8.21 -4.01
N GLY A 214 6.10 -9.33 -3.67
CA GLY A 214 4.68 -9.31 -3.34
C GLY A 214 4.19 -10.58 -2.65
N GLY A 215 3.27 -10.40 -1.70
CA GLY A 215 2.48 -11.46 -1.07
C GLY A 215 1.05 -11.49 -1.62
N ASP A 216 0.27 -12.52 -1.26
CA ASP A 216 -1.15 -12.64 -1.64
C ASP A 216 -1.42 -12.35 -3.15
N ILE A 217 -2.35 -11.47 -3.54
CA ILE A 217 -2.59 -11.03 -4.92
C ILE A 217 -1.33 -10.42 -5.54
N GLY A 218 -0.59 -9.63 -4.76
CA GLY A 218 0.70 -9.06 -5.15
C GLY A 218 1.72 -10.11 -5.58
N SER A 219 1.69 -11.33 -5.04
CA SER A 219 2.55 -12.43 -5.47
C SER A 219 2.24 -12.90 -6.89
N TYR A 220 0.96 -12.92 -7.29
CA TYR A 220 0.57 -13.24 -8.66
C TYR A 220 1.06 -12.17 -9.62
N ILE A 221 0.92 -10.90 -9.24
CA ILE A 221 1.40 -9.76 -10.03
C ILE A 221 2.93 -9.79 -10.14
N ALA A 222 3.67 -9.92 -9.04
CA ALA A 222 5.13 -10.02 -9.04
C ALA A 222 5.64 -11.17 -9.94
N ARG A 223 5.00 -12.34 -9.87
CA ARG A 223 5.32 -13.48 -10.74
C ARG A 223 5.03 -13.18 -12.21
N MET A 224 3.92 -12.52 -12.52
CA MET A 224 3.60 -12.13 -13.90
C MET A 224 4.56 -11.06 -14.40
N LEU A 225 4.92 -10.04 -13.61
CA LEU A 225 5.96 -9.06 -13.95
C LEU A 225 7.27 -9.77 -14.26
N GLY A 226 7.68 -10.68 -13.38
CA GLY A 226 8.85 -11.53 -13.54
C GLY A 226 8.79 -12.47 -14.75
N SER A 227 7.62 -12.76 -15.33
CA SER A 227 7.47 -13.61 -16.52
C SER A 227 7.17 -12.86 -17.82
N TYR A 228 6.57 -11.68 -17.74
CA TYR A 228 6.14 -10.84 -18.85
C TYR A 228 7.08 -9.67 -19.13
N SER A 229 7.39 -8.84 -18.14
CA SER A 229 8.12 -7.58 -18.34
C SER A 229 9.62 -7.79 -18.55
N SER A 230 10.22 -7.12 -19.54
CA SER A 230 11.68 -7.06 -19.70
C SER A 230 12.37 -6.16 -18.66
N ASN A 231 11.59 -5.29 -18.00
CA ASN A 231 12.07 -4.34 -17.00
C ASN A 231 12.15 -5.01 -15.63
N CYS A 232 11.33 -6.03 -15.35
CA CYS A 232 11.44 -6.81 -14.13
C CYS A 232 12.64 -7.78 -14.20
N LYS A 233 13.65 -7.57 -13.35
CA LYS A 233 14.89 -8.38 -13.30
C LYS A 233 14.82 -9.56 -12.33
N GLY A 234 13.86 -9.54 -11.40
CA GLY A 234 13.66 -10.63 -10.46
C GLY A 234 12.40 -10.48 -9.63
N GLY A 235 11.81 -11.61 -9.24
CA GLY A 235 10.72 -11.70 -8.27
C GLY A 235 11.19 -12.26 -6.94
N LEU A 236 10.82 -11.61 -5.83
CA LEU A 236 11.01 -12.08 -4.45
C LEU A 236 9.64 -12.36 -3.81
N PHE A 237 9.47 -13.53 -3.20
CA PHE A 237 8.19 -13.93 -2.60
C PHE A 237 8.34 -14.21 -1.09
N PRO A 238 7.28 -14.04 -0.28
CA PRO A 238 7.34 -14.21 1.18
C PRO A 238 7.76 -15.60 1.66
N ASP A 239 7.58 -16.64 0.84
CA ASP A 239 8.05 -17.99 1.12
C ASP A 239 9.57 -18.17 0.88
N GLY A 240 10.27 -17.08 0.55
CA GLY A 240 11.69 -17.08 0.22
C GLY A 240 11.98 -17.60 -1.19
N THR A 241 10.96 -17.93 -1.99
CA THR A 241 11.19 -18.29 -3.39
C THR A 241 11.64 -17.06 -4.16
N CYS A 242 12.66 -17.25 -4.99
CA CYS A 242 13.15 -16.23 -5.90
C CYS A 242 13.02 -16.76 -7.33
N SER A 243 12.37 -15.98 -8.18
CA SER A 243 12.29 -16.24 -9.62
C SER A 243 13.13 -15.18 -10.32
N LEU A 244 14.42 -15.46 -10.51
CA LEU A 244 15.29 -14.64 -11.34
C LEU A 244 15.08 -15.01 -12.80
N ARG A 245 14.98 -14.00 -13.66
CA ARG A 245 14.69 -14.20 -15.09
C ARG A 245 15.94 -14.46 -15.91
N ASP A 246 17.12 -14.05 -15.43
CA ASP A 246 18.40 -14.23 -16.11
C ASP A 246 19.53 -14.51 -15.11
N CYS A 247 20.08 -15.73 -15.19
CA CYS A 247 21.49 -16.05 -15.01
C CYS A 247 21.94 -16.72 -16.32
#